data_AF-A0AB39RL31-F1
#
_entry.id   AF-A0AB39RL31-F1
#
_cell.length_a   1.000
_cell.length_b   1.000
_cell.length_c   1.000
_cell.angle_alpha   90.00
_cell.angle_beta   90.00
_cell.angle_gamma   90.00
#
_symmetry.space_group_name_H-M   'P 1'
#
loop_
_entity.id
_entity.type
_entity.pdbx_description
1 polymer ?
#
loop_
_entity_poly.entity_id
_entity_poly.type
_entity_poly.pdbx_seq_one_letter_code
_entity_poly.pdbx_strand_id
1 'polypeptide(L)'
;MTTAGGLRLFLDRSTNAKRFAEAARELCPDVQTIGDLYGVTPAEAVLDEQWIADASVAGRICVGADQRILSNLLELEAIINHSARYLVFADNNTPTRQRIAHFRELYPQLEPLADIPGPWVYKLTRGGLQEVNGDVLRARLAQARERLLKPGLKS
;
A
#
# COMPACT_ATOMS: atom_id res chain seq x y z
N MET A 1 -2.95 5.89 24.89
CA MET A 1 -3.99 4.86 25.07
C MET A 1 -4.04 4.07 23.78
N THR A 2 -3.31 2.96 23.72
CA THR A 2 -3.19 2.11 22.53
C THR A 2 -4.34 1.11 22.58
N THR A 3 -5.32 1.24 21.69
CA THR A 3 -6.37 0.24 21.51
C THR A 3 -5.70 -1.10 21.20
N ALA A 4 -6.18 -2.20 21.79
CA ALA A 4 -5.57 -3.52 21.72
C ALA A 4 -5.17 -3.91 20.27
N GLY A 5 -3.85 -3.99 20.06
CA GLY A 5 -3.07 -4.71 19.04
C GLY A 5 -3.81 -5.24 17.81
N GLY A 6 -4.21 -4.37 16.89
CA GLY A 6 -4.66 -4.75 15.56
C GLY A 6 -4.08 -3.82 14.51
N LEU A 7 -3.97 -4.32 13.26
CA LEU A 7 -3.58 -3.47 12.15
C LEU A 7 -4.60 -2.33 11.97
N ARG A 8 -4.12 -1.19 11.46
CA ARG A 8 -4.98 -0.09 11.01
C ARG A 8 -4.76 0.04 9.52
N LEU A 9 -5.72 -0.41 8.73
CA LEU A 9 -5.53 -0.53 7.28
C LEU A 9 -6.22 0.60 6.54
N PHE A 10 -5.60 1.01 5.44
CA PHE A 10 -6.18 1.89 4.44
C PHE A 10 -6.21 1.16 3.09
N LEU A 11 -7.39 0.90 2.53
CA LEU A 11 -7.52 0.22 1.24
C LEU A 11 -7.58 1.23 0.11
N ASP A 12 -6.61 1.14 -0.81
CA ASP A 12 -6.53 1.99 -2.00
C ASP A 12 -7.65 1.68 -3.01
N ARG A 13 -7.66 2.40 -4.14
CA ARG A 13 -8.65 2.20 -5.21
C ARG A 13 -8.66 0.77 -5.76
N SER A 14 -7.50 0.13 -5.87
CA SER A 14 -7.35 -1.21 -6.44
C SER A 14 -7.85 -2.34 -5.53
N THR A 15 -7.98 -2.06 -4.23
CA THR A 15 -8.47 -2.98 -3.20
C THR A 15 -9.80 -2.54 -2.56
N ASN A 16 -10.38 -1.42 -3.02
CA ASN A 16 -11.69 -0.90 -2.59
C ASN A 16 -12.90 -1.78 -2.99
N ALA A 17 -12.69 -2.95 -3.58
CA ALA A 17 -13.77 -3.89 -3.88
C ALA A 17 -14.46 -4.32 -2.58
N LYS A 18 -15.78 -4.12 -2.50
CA LYS A 18 -16.62 -4.42 -1.31
C LYS A 18 -16.27 -5.76 -0.64
N ARG A 19 -16.13 -6.82 -1.44
CA ARG A 19 -15.79 -8.17 -0.95
C ARG A 19 -14.44 -8.26 -0.25
N PHE A 20 -13.42 -7.54 -0.73
CA PHE A 20 -12.11 -7.55 -0.09
C PHE A 20 -12.15 -6.72 1.20
N ALA A 21 -12.77 -5.54 1.18
CA ALA A 21 -12.93 -4.70 2.36
C ALA A 21 -13.68 -5.42 3.50
N GLU A 22 -14.77 -6.13 3.17
CA GLU A 22 -15.51 -6.96 4.13
C GLU A 22 -14.63 -8.07 4.72
N ALA A 23 -13.93 -8.83 3.87
CA ALA A 23 -13.06 -9.91 4.34
C ALA A 23 -11.84 -9.42 5.14
N ALA A 24 -11.31 -8.23 4.83
CA ALA A 24 -10.25 -7.61 5.62
C ALA A 24 -10.77 -7.19 7.01
N ARG A 25 -11.99 -6.65 7.10
CA ARG A 25 -12.63 -6.25 8.36
C ARG A 25 -12.91 -7.41 9.31
N GLU A 26 -13.16 -8.60 8.78
CA GLU A 26 -13.31 -9.81 9.60
C GLU A 26 -12.05 -10.15 10.41
N LEU A 27 -10.86 -9.82 9.89
CA LEU A 27 -9.58 -10.03 10.57
C LEU A 27 -9.09 -8.79 11.33
N CYS A 28 -9.34 -7.61 10.74
CA CYS A 28 -8.82 -6.33 11.17
C CYS A 28 -9.97 -5.30 11.19
N PRO A 29 -10.65 -5.11 12.33
CA PRO A 29 -11.82 -4.23 12.38
C PRO A 29 -11.56 -2.77 11.96
N ASP A 30 -10.34 -2.24 12.15
CA ASP A 30 -9.96 -0.87 11.76
C ASP A 30 -9.47 -0.80 10.30
N VAL A 31 -10.36 -1.12 9.37
CA VAL A 31 -10.16 -0.97 7.92
C VAL A 31 -10.99 0.20 7.40
N GLN A 32 -10.30 1.20 6.86
CA GLN A 32 -10.89 2.32 6.13
C GLN A 32 -10.56 2.16 4.64
N THR A 33 -11.54 2.30 3.75
CA THR A 33 -11.27 2.39 2.32
C THR A 33 -11.15 3.85 1.87
N ILE A 34 -10.57 4.07 0.69
CA ILE A 34 -10.58 5.39 0.05
C ILE A 34 -12.01 5.94 -0.12
N GLY A 35 -12.99 5.06 -0.41
CA GLY A 35 -14.39 5.44 -0.53
C GLY A 35 -15.03 5.83 0.81
N ASP A 36 -14.60 5.21 1.91
CA ASP A 36 -15.05 5.60 3.26
C ASP A 36 -14.50 6.98 3.66
N LEU A 37 -13.28 7.32 3.23
CA LEU A 37 -12.62 8.58 3.59
C LEU A 37 -13.10 9.77 2.76
N TYR A 38 -13.17 9.62 1.43
CA TYR A 38 -13.47 10.72 0.51
C TYR A 38 -14.87 10.65 -0.12
N GLY A 39 -15.64 9.59 0.13
CA GLY A 39 -16.87 9.31 -0.60
C GLY A 39 -16.61 8.68 -1.98
N VAL A 40 -17.67 8.11 -2.59
CA VAL A 40 -17.54 7.32 -3.82
C VAL A 40 -17.17 8.18 -5.04
N THR A 41 -17.82 9.34 -5.24
CA THR A 41 -17.60 10.20 -6.40
C THR A 41 -16.24 10.92 -6.37
N PRO A 42 -15.75 11.42 -5.22
CA PRO A 42 -14.45 12.08 -5.17
C PRO A 42 -13.25 11.11 -5.22
N ALA A 43 -13.40 9.85 -4.78
CA ALA A 43 -12.29 8.92 -4.62
C ALA A 43 -11.49 8.62 -5.91
N GLU A 44 -12.12 8.72 -7.09
CA GLU A 44 -11.44 8.56 -8.38
C GLU A 44 -10.55 9.77 -8.75
N ALA A 45 -10.88 10.95 -8.22
CA ALA A 45 -10.19 12.21 -8.53
C ALA A 45 -9.14 12.61 -7.48
N VAL A 46 -9.15 11.99 -6.29
CA VAL A 46 -8.11 12.22 -5.28
C VAL A 46 -6.76 11.82 -5.87
N LEU A 47 -5.71 12.59 -5.66
CA LEU A 47 -4.37 12.25 -6.15
C LEU A 47 -3.69 11.21 -5.26
N ASP A 48 -2.77 10.42 -5.83
CA ASP A 48 -2.10 9.36 -5.07
C ASP A 48 -1.26 9.88 -3.91
N GLU A 49 -0.57 10.99 -4.12
CA GLU A 49 0.15 11.71 -3.08
C GLU A 49 -0.76 12.10 -1.90
N GLN A 50 -1.97 12.60 -2.19
CA GLN A 50 -2.90 13.08 -1.16
C GLN A 50 -3.36 11.95 -0.24
N TRP A 51 -3.87 10.85 -0.80
CA TRP A 51 -4.38 9.77 0.06
C TRP A 51 -3.27 8.99 0.76
N ILE A 52 -2.07 8.89 0.16
CA ILE A 52 -0.90 8.31 0.84
C ILE A 52 -0.51 9.17 2.04
N ALA A 53 -0.50 10.50 1.88
CA ALA A 53 -0.22 11.43 2.98
C ALA A 53 -1.25 11.28 4.10
N ASP A 54 -2.54 11.32 3.78
CA ASP A 54 -3.62 11.25 4.76
C ASP A 54 -3.63 9.92 5.52
N ALA A 55 -3.43 8.80 4.82
CA ALA A 55 -3.33 7.47 5.44
C ALA A 55 -2.11 7.37 6.37
N SER A 56 -0.97 7.95 5.97
CA SER A 56 0.26 7.94 6.76
C SER A 56 0.13 8.79 8.01
N VAL A 57 -0.45 10.01 7.91
CA VAL A 57 -0.75 10.88 9.05
C VAL A 57 -1.72 10.21 10.03
N ALA A 58 -2.70 9.47 9.52
CA ALA A 58 -3.63 8.69 10.35
C ALA A 58 -2.99 7.46 11.02
N GLY A 59 -1.71 7.16 10.73
CA GLY A 59 -1.00 6.01 11.25
C GLY A 59 -1.54 4.69 10.69
N ARG A 60 -2.06 4.68 9.46
CA ARG A 60 -2.55 3.48 8.78
C ARG A 60 -1.43 2.84 7.94
N ILE A 61 -1.61 1.57 7.61
CA ILE A 61 -0.83 0.83 6.60
C ILE A 61 -1.71 0.73 5.35
N CYS A 62 -1.20 1.24 4.24
CA CYS A 62 -1.88 1.19 2.96
C CYS A 62 -1.85 -0.22 2.38
N VAL A 63 -2.93 -0.65 1.73
CA VAL A 63 -3.01 -1.93 1.03
C VAL A 63 -3.47 -1.69 -0.40
N GLY A 64 -2.79 -2.32 -1.35
CA GLY A 64 -3.06 -2.18 -2.76
C GLY A 64 -2.70 -3.41 -3.58
N ALA A 65 -3.05 -3.36 -4.85
CA ALA A 65 -2.72 -4.35 -5.86
C ALA A 65 -2.02 -3.72 -7.07
N ASP A 66 -1.79 -2.41 -7.09
CA ASP A 66 -1.00 -1.79 -8.14
C ASP A 66 0.48 -1.68 -7.73
N GLN A 67 1.34 -2.41 -8.43
CA GLN A 67 2.79 -2.36 -8.24
C GLN A 67 3.45 -1.10 -8.79
N ARG A 68 2.70 -0.24 -9.50
CA ARG A 68 3.22 1.07 -9.96
C ARG A 68 3.76 1.91 -8.80
N ILE A 69 3.22 1.72 -7.59
CA ILE A 69 3.67 2.31 -6.31
C ILE A 69 5.18 2.16 -6.06
N LEU A 70 5.83 1.18 -6.69
CA LEU A 70 7.25 0.88 -6.57
C LEU A 70 8.14 1.48 -7.68
N SER A 71 7.57 2.22 -8.62
CA SER A 71 8.25 2.66 -9.85
C SER A 71 7.80 4.01 -10.38
N ASN A 72 6.57 4.43 -10.10
CA ASN A 72 6.07 5.75 -10.43
C ASN A 72 6.76 6.78 -9.53
N LEU A 73 7.28 7.83 -10.15
CA LEU A 73 8.04 8.87 -9.45
C LEU A 73 7.21 9.52 -8.34
N LEU A 74 5.98 9.94 -8.63
CA LEU A 74 5.14 10.67 -7.68
C LEU A 74 4.72 9.79 -6.50
N GLU A 75 4.41 8.52 -6.77
CA GLU A 75 4.05 7.55 -5.74
C GLU A 75 5.25 7.21 -4.85
N LEU A 76 6.45 7.04 -5.42
CA LEU A 76 7.68 6.83 -4.65
C LEU A 76 8.01 8.06 -3.78
N GLU A 77 7.83 9.28 -4.30
CA GLU A 77 8.00 10.50 -3.52
C GLU A 77 7.01 10.56 -2.36
N ALA A 78 5.73 10.26 -2.60
CA ALA A 78 4.73 10.23 -1.55
C ALA A 78 5.07 9.21 -0.44
N ILE A 79 5.50 8.00 -0.81
CA ILE A 79 5.92 6.98 0.20
C ILE A 79 7.07 7.49 1.05
N ILE A 80 8.11 8.05 0.43
CA ILE A 80 9.30 8.50 1.14
C ILE A 80 9.00 9.73 2.00
N ASN A 81 8.31 10.73 1.45
CA ASN A 81 8.07 12.01 2.12
C ASN A 81 7.12 11.87 3.33
N HIS A 82 6.19 10.92 3.26
CA HIS A 82 5.21 10.69 4.33
C HIS A 82 5.55 9.48 5.21
N SER A 83 6.74 8.88 5.04
CA SER A 83 7.14 7.64 5.73
C SER A 83 6.07 6.55 5.63
N ALA A 84 5.44 6.44 4.46
CA ALA A 84 4.28 5.58 4.27
C ALA A 84 4.65 4.10 4.41
N ARG A 85 3.69 3.33 4.89
CA ARG A 85 3.80 1.87 5.07
C ARG A 85 2.82 1.20 4.13
N TYR A 86 3.31 0.31 3.26
CA TYR A 86 2.50 -0.22 2.17
C TYR A 86 2.57 -1.74 2.03
N LEU A 87 1.42 -2.36 1.82
CA LEU A 87 1.26 -3.77 1.45
C LEU A 87 0.74 -3.85 0.02
N VAL A 88 1.47 -4.51 -0.87
CA VAL A 88 1.07 -4.63 -2.28
C VAL A 88 0.99 -6.08 -2.72
N PHE A 89 -0.13 -6.49 -3.33
CA PHE A 89 -0.21 -7.81 -3.97
C PHE A 89 0.75 -7.88 -5.15
N ALA A 90 1.58 -8.92 -5.19
CA ALA A 90 2.62 -9.06 -6.22
C ALA A 90 2.08 -9.47 -7.60
N ASP A 91 0.81 -9.79 -7.72
CA ASP A 91 0.15 -10.11 -8.98
C ASP A 91 -1.18 -9.37 -9.12
N ASN A 92 -1.21 -8.42 -10.05
CA ASN A 92 -2.38 -7.58 -10.33
C ASN A 92 -3.52 -8.39 -10.97
N ASN A 93 -3.25 -9.57 -11.54
CA ASN A 93 -4.27 -10.42 -12.18
C ASN A 93 -4.89 -11.45 -11.22
N THR A 94 -4.40 -11.54 -9.98
CA THR A 94 -4.94 -12.46 -8.99
C THR A 94 -6.41 -12.10 -8.67
N PRO A 95 -7.36 -13.03 -8.83
CA PRO A 95 -8.78 -12.78 -8.52
C PRO A 95 -8.99 -12.38 -7.04
N THR A 96 -9.99 -11.55 -6.75
CA THR A 96 -10.31 -11.08 -5.39
C THR A 96 -10.40 -12.22 -4.36
N ARG A 97 -11.02 -13.37 -4.71
CA ARG A 97 -11.10 -14.53 -3.82
C ARG A 97 -9.73 -15.06 -3.40
N GLN A 98 -8.78 -15.10 -4.34
CA GLN A 98 -7.41 -15.53 -4.06
C GLN A 98 -6.66 -14.47 -3.25
N ARG A 99 -6.86 -13.17 -3.53
CA ARG A 99 -6.30 -12.09 -2.69
C ARG A 99 -6.78 -12.18 -1.24
N ILE A 100 -8.08 -12.44 -1.02
CA ILE A 100 -8.64 -12.64 0.32
C ILE A 100 -7.99 -13.83 1.02
N ALA A 101 -7.92 -14.99 0.34
CA ALA A 101 -7.32 -16.19 0.91
C ALA A 101 -5.84 -15.94 1.28
N HIS A 102 -5.10 -15.28 0.39
CA HIS A 102 -3.70 -14.96 0.60
C HIS A 102 -3.48 -13.94 1.71
N PHE A 103 -4.32 -12.90 1.79
CA PHE A 103 -4.28 -11.93 2.88
C PHE A 103 -4.53 -12.61 4.24
N ARG A 104 -5.51 -13.53 4.30
CA ARG A 104 -5.81 -14.30 5.52
C ARG A 104 -4.64 -15.19 5.94
N GLU A 105 -4.01 -15.87 4.99
CA GLU A 105 -2.84 -16.72 5.23
C GLU A 105 -1.65 -15.92 5.78
N LEU A 106 -1.42 -14.73 5.24
CA LEU A 106 -0.29 -13.89 5.64
C LEU A 106 -0.58 -13.01 6.87
N TYR A 107 -1.83 -12.90 7.31
CA TYR A 107 -2.24 -11.99 8.39
C TYR A 107 -1.37 -12.10 9.67
N PRO A 108 -1.00 -13.30 10.17
CA PRO A 108 -0.12 -13.41 11.33
C PRO A 108 1.28 -12.82 11.14
N GLN A 109 1.76 -12.74 9.89
CA GLN A 109 3.04 -12.09 9.54
C GLN A 109 2.89 -10.58 9.36
N LEU A 110 1.67 -10.10 9.08
CA LEU A 110 1.37 -8.68 8.90
C LEU A 110 1.23 -7.95 10.24
N GLU A 111 0.65 -8.59 11.26
CA GLU A 111 0.42 -7.97 12.57
C GLU A 111 1.67 -7.30 13.18
N PRO A 112 2.84 -7.95 13.23
CA PRO A 112 4.05 -7.31 13.77
C PRO A 112 4.50 -6.06 13.02
N LEU A 113 4.07 -5.87 11.76
CA LEU A 113 4.42 -4.70 10.97
C LEU A 113 3.74 -3.42 11.49
N ALA A 114 2.70 -3.54 12.33
CA ALA A 114 2.02 -2.39 12.95
C ALA A 114 3.00 -1.48 13.71
N ASP A 115 4.01 -2.07 14.34
CA ASP A 115 4.98 -1.39 15.20
C ASP A 115 6.25 -0.95 14.44
N ILE A 116 6.39 -1.33 13.18
CA ILE A 116 7.57 -0.98 12.37
C ILE A 116 7.33 0.38 11.70
N PRO A 117 8.14 1.41 12.01
CA PRO A 117 8.03 2.71 11.36
C PRO A 117 8.41 2.60 9.87
N GLY A 118 7.70 3.36 9.03
CA GLY A 118 8.03 3.47 7.61
C GLY A 118 9.21 4.40 7.31
N PRO A 119 9.58 4.57 6.03
CA PRO A 119 8.92 4.01 4.87
C PRO A 119 9.34 2.57 4.58
N TRP A 120 8.36 1.73 4.21
CA TRP A 120 8.59 0.39 3.68
C TRP A 120 7.43 -0.04 2.79
N VAL A 121 7.71 -0.95 1.87
CA VAL A 121 6.69 -1.67 1.11
C VAL A 121 6.93 -3.17 1.23
N TYR A 122 5.94 -3.95 1.65
CA TYR A 122 5.97 -5.40 1.53
C TYR A 122 5.14 -5.86 0.35
N LYS A 123 5.74 -6.71 -0.49
CA LYS A 123 5.00 -7.47 -1.50
C LYS A 123 4.42 -8.72 -0.87
N LEU A 124 3.12 -8.93 -1.07
CA LEU A 124 2.42 -10.16 -0.70
C LEU A 124 2.58 -11.13 -1.86
N THR A 125 3.53 -12.07 -1.70
CA THR A 125 3.86 -13.08 -2.70
C THR A 125 3.41 -14.46 -2.21
N ARG A 126 3.25 -15.42 -3.12
CA ARG A 126 2.95 -16.82 -2.76
C ARG A 126 3.97 -17.43 -1.78
N GLY A 127 5.22 -16.96 -1.79
CA GLY A 127 6.28 -17.41 -0.89
C GLY A 127 6.35 -16.68 0.45
N GLY A 128 5.44 -15.73 0.71
CA GLY A 128 5.44 -14.90 1.91
C GLY A 128 5.64 -13.41 1.61
N LEU A 129 6.00 -12.67 2.66
CA LEU A 129 6.27 -11.24 2.59
C LEU A 129 7.67 -10.99 2.02
N GLN A 130 7.76 -10.16 0.98
CA GLN A 130 9.03 -9.68 0.43
C GLN A 130 9.17 -8.18 0.69
N GLU A 131 10.15 -7.81 1.50
CA GLU A 131 10.40 -6.41 1.84
C GLU A 131 11.07 -5.64 0.70
N VAL A 132 10.60 -4.41 0.50
CA VAL A 132 11.31 -3.33 -0.19
C VAL A 132 11.49 -2.21 0.85
N ASN A 133 12.65 -2.23 1.51
CA ASN A 133 12.95 -1.31 2.60
C ASN A 133 13.20 0.12 2.11
N GLY A 134 13.27 1.07 3.05
CA GLY A 134 13.47 2.50 2.76
C GLY A 134 14.69 2.82 1.90
N ASP A 135 15.79 2.07 2.01
CA ASP A 135 16.99 2.31 1.20
C ASP A 135 16.79 1.91 -0.25
N VAL A 136 16.14 0.77 -0.49
CA VAL A 136 15.78 0.32 -1.84
C VAL A 136 14.77 1.30 -2.46
N LEU A 137 13.80 1.79 -1.69
CA LEU A 137 12.83 2.79 -2.16
C LEU A 137 13.51 4.11 -2.55
N ARG A 138 14.44 4.61 -1.72
CA ARG A 138 15.24 5.80 -2.04
C ARG A 138 16.10 5.61 -3.29
N ALA A 139 16.73 4.45 -3.45
CA ALA A 139 17.49 4.14 -4.66
C ALA A 139 16.61 4.13 -5.92
N ARG A 140 15.40 3.55 -5.83
CA ARG A 140 14.43 3.58 -6.95
C ARG A 140 13.95 4.99 -7.27
N LEU A 141 13.70 5.82 -6.26
CA LEU A 141 13.34 7.22 -6.44
C LEU A 141 14.45 7.98 -7.18
N ALA A 142 15.71 7.81 -6.78
CA ALA A 142 16.85 8.41 -7.48
C ALA A 142 16.90 7.98 -8.95
N GLN A 143 16.75 6.69 -9.24
CA GLN A 143 16.72 6.16 -10.61
C GLN A 143 15.54 6.71 -11.42
N ALA A 144 14.35 6.84 -10.82
CA ALA A 144 13.18 7.40 -11.49
C ALA A 144 13.40 8.87 -11.87
N ARG A 145 14.00 9.67 -10.97
CA ARG A 145 14.38 11.07 -11.24
C ARG A 145 15.40 11.18 -12.37
N GLU A 146 16.43 10.31 -12.39
CA GLU A 146 17.43 10.30 -13.45
C GLU A 146 16.82 9.99 -14.83
N ARG A 147 15.89 9.04 -14.90
CA ARG A 147 15.18 8.69 -16.15
C ARG A 147 14.36 9.86 -16.69
N LEU A 148 13.74 10.65 -15.81
CA LEU A 148 12.98 11.84 -16.20
C LEU A 148 13.89 12.94 -16.78
N LEU A 149 15.12 13.04 -16.28
CA LEU A 149 16.13 14.00 -16.76
C LEU A 149 16.84 13.55 -18.05
N LYS A 150 16.75 12.27 -18.44
CA LYS A 150 17.34 11.72 -19.67
C LYS A 150 16.27 11.06 -20.56
N PRO A 151 15.33 11.82 -21.14
CA PRO A 151 14.32 11.25 -22.03
C PRO A 151 14.98 10.86 -23.37
N GLY A 152 15.50 9.63 -23.51
CA GLY A 152 15.90 9.14 -24.83
C GLY A 152 17.05 8.13 -24.98
N LEU A 153 17.33 7.22 -24.04
CA LEU A 153 18.09 5.99 -24.41
C LEU A 153 17.14 4.78 -24.44
N LYS A 154 16.39 4.67 -25.53
CA LYS A 154 16.06 3.34 -26.07
C LYS A 154 17.16 3.03 -27.10
N SER A 155 18.06 2.12 -26.75
CA SER A 155 18.86 1.39 -27.74
C SER A 155 18.01 0.27 -28.33
#